data_AF-A0A444ZIT1-F1
#
_entry.id   AF-A0A444ZIT1-F1
#
_cell.length_a   1.000
_cell.length_b   1.000
_cell.length_c   1.000
_cell.angle_alpha   90.00
_cell.angle_beta   90.00
_cell.angle_gamma   90.00
#
_symmetry.space_group_name_H-M   'P 1'
#
loop_
_entity.id
_entity.type
_entity.pdbx_description
1 polymer ?
#
loop_
_entity_poly.entity_id
_entity_poly.type
_entity_poly.pdbx_seq_one_letter_code
_entity_poly.pdbx_strand_id
1 'polypeptide(L)'
;MSFAPRDSHEAQVQFALERGVPAVIGVLGTIKTPYPSAAFDMAHCSRCLIPWGANDGIYTIEVDRALRPGGYWVLLGPPINWKASYRNWQRPKEELEEEQRKIEEVAKLLCWEKKSEEAEIAIWQKTMDTESCRSRQEESGMNFCETTNVNDVWYKKMEACVTRTPKVSGELKPFPERLFATPPRIANGAVPGVSVETFVEDNNKWKRHVNAYKKINSLLDTAYKKIAPTIQDLVVNLTWVQRHKTCTISSHQWR
;
A
#
# COMPACT_ATOMS: atom_id res chain seq x y z
N MET A 1 -5.22 2.45 5.35
CA MET A 1 -4.72 1.25 6.02
C MET A 1 -3.34 1.57 6.55
N SER A 2 -3.08 1.30 7.82
CA SER A 2 -1.79 1.56 8.46
C SER A 2 -0.94 0.29 8.46
N PHE A 3 0.37 0.45 8.34
CA PHE A 3 1.32 -0.66 8.30
C PHE A 3 2.53 -0.25 9.14
N ALA A 4 2.84 -1.02 10.18
CA ALA A 4 3.94 -0.72 11.09
C ALA A 4 4.60 -2.01 11.61
N PRO A 5 5.91 -1.97 11.90
CA PRO A 5 6.63 -3.12 12.44
C PRO A 5 6.14 -3.46 13.85
N ARG A 6 6.45 -4.69 14.29
CA ARG A 6 6.35 -5.07 15.70
C ARG A 6 7.67 -4.70 16.38
N ASP A 7 7.79 -3.46 16.83
CA ASP A 7 8.99 -2.93 17.48
C ASP A 7 8.64 -2.34 18.87
N SER A 8 9.54 -1.57 19.47
CA SER A 8 9.27 -0.86 20.74
C SER A 8 8.10 0.12 20.67
N HIS A 9 7.59 0.41 19.47
CA HIS A 9 6.38 1.17 19.21
C HIS A 9 5.17 0.27 18.89
N GLU A 10 5.14 -0.98 19.37
CA GLU A 10 4.06 -1.98 19.23
C GLU A 10 2.64 -1.38 19.42
N ALA A 11 2.55 -0.32 20.23
CA ALA A 11 1.36 0.47 20.44
C ALA A 11 0.80 1.16 19.19
N GLN A 12 1.54 1.38 18.09
CA GLN A 12 1.04 2.12 16.92
C GLN A 12 -0.07 1.36 16.20
N VAL A 13 0.10 0.05 15.98
CA VAL A 13 -0.92 -0.79 15.35
C VAL A 13 -2.12 -0.90 16.29
N GLN A 14 -1.88 -1.16 17.58
CA GLN A 14 -2.94 -1.27 18.58
C GLN A 14 -3.75 0.03 18.70
N PHE A 15 -3.07 1.18 18.81
CA PHE A 15 -3.68 2.50 18.88
C PHE A 15 -4.49 2.86 17.64
N ALA A 16 -3.98 2.49 16.46
CA ALA A 16 -4.71 2.61 15.21
C ALA A 16 -6.00 1.79 15.28
N LEU A 17 -5.93 0.51 15.66
CA LEU A 17 -7.09 -0.38 15.80
C LEU A 17 -8.09 0.09 16.86
N GLU A 18 -7.64 0.65 17.97
CA GLU A 18 -8.49 1.24 19.04
C GLU A 18 -9.24 2.49 18.57
N ARG A 19 -8.64 3.26 17.65
CA ARG A 19 -9.30 4.36 16.94
C ARG A 19 -10.02 3.89 15.67
N GLY A 20 -10.00 2.59 15.45
CA GLY A 20 -10.46 1.87 14.28
C GLY A 20 -9.81 2.28 12.96
N VAL A 21 -8.65 2.91 12.97
CA VAL A 21 -7.84 2.93 11.75
C VAL A 21 -7.39 1.49 11.45
N PRO A 22 -7.76 0.91 10.31
CA PRO A 22 -7.40 -0.45 9.96
C PRO A 22 -5.89 -0.54 9.82
N ALA A 23 -5.26 -1.43 10.57
CA ALA A 23 -3.82 -1.52 10.68
C ALA A 23 -3.34 -2.97 10.65
N VAL A 24 -2.16 -3.19 10.10
CA VAL A 24 -1.49 -4.50 10.07
C VAL A 24 -0.07 -4.39 10.59
N ILE A 25 0.39 -5.47 11.22
CA ILE A 25 1.79 -5.64 11.58
C ILE A 25 2.54 -6.06 10.32
N GLY A 26 3.60 -5.32 9.98
CA GLY A 26 4.50 -5.70 8.92
C GLY A 26 5.70 -4.76 8.81
N VAL A 27 6.76 -5.25 8.19
CA VAL A 27 8.00 -4.51 7.97
C VAL A 27 8.19 -4.30 6.48
N LEU A 28 8.39 -3.06 6.04
CA LEU A 28 8.78 -2.76 4.66
C LEU A 28 10.30 -2.96 4.57
N GLY A 29 10.70 -4.22 4.44
CA GLY A 29 12.11 -4.64 4.58
C GLY A 29 12.61 -5.39 3.36
N THR A 30 12.31 -6.68 3.30
CA THR A 30 12.80 -7.58 2.23
C THR A 30 11.70 -8.31 1.48
N ILE A 31 10.46 -8.27 1.97
CA ILE A 31 9.29 -8.99 1.42
C ILE A 31 8.30 -7.99 0.85
N LYS A 32 7.69 -8.31 -0.31
CA LYS A 32 6.65 -7.50 -0.94
C LYS A 32 5.47 -7.32 0.03
N THR A 33 4.85 -6.15 0.00
CA THR A 33 3.62 -5.92 0.77
C THR A 33 2.52 -6.86 0.28
N PRO A 34 1.64 -7.34 1.18
CA PRO A 34 0.60 -8.32 0.85
C PRO A 34 -0.59 -7.68 0.11
N TYR A 35 -0.33 -6.64 -0.68
CA TYR A 35 -1.32 -5.94 -1.46
C TYR A 35 -1.07 -6.19 -2.94
N PRO A 36 -2.14 -6.43 -3.72
CA PRO A 36 -1.98 -6.58 -5.15
C PRO A 36 -1.52 -5.26 -5.78
N SER A 37 -1.01 -5.33 -7.00
CA SER A 37 -0.61 -4.12 -7.73
C SER A 37 -1.80 -3.17 -7.92
N ALA A 38 -1.55 -1.86 -7.94
CA ALA A 38 -2.56 -0.81 -8.15
C ALA A 38 -3.78 -0.96 -7.20
N ALA A 39 -3.52 -1.19 -5.91
CA ALA A 39 -4.54 -1.33 -4.88
C ALA A 39 -4.98 0.03 -4.31
N PHE A 40 -4.05 0.94 -4.09
CA PHE A 40 -4.27 2.18 -3.34
C PHE A 40 -4.23 3.43 -4.21
N ASP A 41 -5.03 4.43 -3.84
CA ASP A 41 -5.00 5.78 -4.43
C ASP A 41 -3.97 6.69 -3.73
N MET A 42 -3.52 6.32 -2.53
CA MET A 42 -2.55 7.09 -1.76
C MET A 42 -1.72 6.20 -0.83
N ALA A 43 -0.44 6.53 -0.69
CA ALA A 43 0.47 6.01 0.31
C ALA A 43 1.09 7.18 1.07
N HIS A 44 1.18 7.08 2.38
CA HIS A 44 1.75 8.13 3.22
C HIS A 44 2.70 7.51 4.24
N CYS A 45 3.86 8.14 4.41
CA CYS A 45 4.76 7.88 5.51
C CYS A 45 5.01 9.19 6.27
N SER A 46 4.85 9.12 7.59
CA SER A 46 5.27 10.17 8.51
C SER A 46 6.43 9.66 9.34
N ARG A 47 7.62 10.19 9.13
CA ARG A 47 8.85 9.90 9.90
C ARG A 47 9.10 8.39 10.06
N CYS A 48 8.89 7.62 8.99
CA CYS A 48 8.98 6.16 9.03
C CYS A 48 10.41 5.60 9.05
N LEU A 49 11.45 6.45 8.91
CA LEU A 49 12.87 6.05 8.88
C LEU A 49 13.18 4.99 7.80
N ILE A 50 12.36 4.94 6.74
CA ILE A 50 12.58 4.06 5.60
C ILE A 50 13.56 4.78 4.66
N PRO A 51 14.70 4.17 4.31
CA PRO A 51 15.66 4.78 3.41
C PRO A 51 15.17 4.67 1.96
N TRP A 52 14.19 5.49 1.60
CA TRP A 52 13.41 5.41 0.35
C TRP A 52 14.25 5.41 -0.93
N GLY A 53 15.37 6.13 -0.93
CA GLY A 53 16.33 6.19 -2.05
C GLY A 53 17.47 5.17 -1.99
N ALA A 54 17.54 4.33 -0.96
CA ALA A 54 18.57 3.29 -0.83
C ALA A 54 18.18 2.00 -1.57
N ASN A 55 19.14 1.07 -1.70
CA ASN A 55 18.95 -0.25 -2.32
C ASN A 55 18.26 -0.15 -3.69
N ASP A 56 18.77 0.73 -4.56
CA ASP A 56 18.23 1.01 -5.90
C ASP A 56 16.74 1.43 -5.88
N GLY A 57 16.30 2.07 -4.80
CA GLY A 57 14.93 2.58 -4.68
C GLY A 57 13.88 1.50 -4.43
N ILE A 58 14.27 0.29 -4.01
CA ILE A 58 13.39 -0.87 -3.87
C ILE A 58 12.11 -0.60 -3.07
N TYR A 59 12.18 0.23 -2.03
CA TYR A 59 11.02 0.59 -1.20
C TYR A 59 10.04 1.49 -1.96
N THR A 60 10.56 2.46 -2.71
CA THR A 60 9.75 3.36 -3.53
C THR A 60 9.13 2.59 -4.71
N ILE A 61 9.86 1.64 -5.29
CA ILE A 61 9.37 0.71 -6.32
C ILE A 61 8.21 -0.15 -5.78
N GLU A 62 8.32 -0.67 -4.55
CA GLU A 62 7.24 -1.44 -3.94
C GLU A 62 5.99 -0.61 -3.67
N VAL A 63 6.15 0.66 -3.26
CA VAL A 63 5.03 1.61 -3.15
C VAL A 63 4.45 1.91 -4.53
N ASP A 64 5.27 2.10 -5.56
CA ASP A 64 4.82 2.32 -6.94
C ASP A 64 3.97 1.17 -7.46
N ARG A 65 4.37 -0.07 -7.18
CA ARG A 65 3.60 -1.26 -7.54
C ARG A 65 2.21 -1.22 -6.89
N ALA A 66 2.12 -0.85 -5.62
CA ALA A 66 0.87 -0.83 -4.86
C ALA A 66 -0.02 0.38 -5.22
N LEU A 67 0.56 1.48 -5.69
CA LEU A 67 -0.16 2.68 -6.10
C LEU A 67 -0.75 2.57 -7.50
N ARG A 68 -1.99 3.06 -7.65
CA ARG A 68 -2.65 3.23 -8.95
C ARG A 68 -2.02 4.40 -9.72
N PRO A 69 -2.06 4.39 -11.07
CA PRO A 69 -1.85 5.61 -11.85
C PRO A 69 -2.69 6.77 -11.30
N GLY A 70 -2.10 7.97 -11.20
CA GLY A 70 -2.72 9.15 -10.61
C GLY A 70 -2.70 9.18 -9.08
N GLY A 71 -2.28 8.10 -8.42
CA GLY A 71 -2.20 8.01 -6.98
C GLY A 71 -1.09 8.90 -6.39
N TYR A 72 -1.21 9.19 -5.11
CA TYR A 72 -0.33 10.10 -4.39
C TYR A 72 0.60 9.37 -3.44
N TRP A 73 1.86 9.81 -3.38
CA TRP A 73 2.77 9.47 -2.30
C TRP A 73 3.10 10.71 -1.49
N VAL A 74 2.94 10.62 -0.17
CA VAL A 74 3.17 11.72 0.76
C VAL A 74 4.24 11.31 1.75
N LEU A 75 5.35 12.06 1.77
CA LEU A 75 6.43 11.86 2.73
C LEU A 75 6.50 13.07 3.66
N LEU A 76 6.36 12.81 4.96
CA LEU A 76 6.53 13.80 6.03
C LEU A 76 7.78 13.47 6.85
N GLY A 77 8.67 14.44 7.02
CA GLY A 77 9.89 14.34 7.83
C GLY A 77 11.17 14.30 7.00
N PRO A 78 12.32 13.93 7.61
CA PRO A 78 13.59 13.85 6.91
C PRO A 78 13.48 12.97 5.66
N PRO A 79 14.10 13.35 4.54
CA PRO A 79 14.97 14.52 4.36
C PRO A 79 14.25 15.80 3.88
N ILE A 80 12.92 15.82 3.80
CA ILE A 80 12.18 16.91 3.13
C ILE A 80 12.38 18.26 3.81
N ASN A 81 12.76 19.27 3.03
CA ASN A 81 13.10 20.60 3.55
C ASN A 81 14.24 20.58 4.59
N TRP A 82 15.24 19.72 4.36
CA TRP A 82 16.45 19.66 5.18
C TRP A 82 17.16 21.01 5.35
N LYS A 83 17.06 21.90 4.36
CA LYS A 83 17.67 23.25 4.40
C LYS A 83 17.23 24.05 5.64
N ALA A 84 15.97 23.92 6.03
CA ALA A 84 15.41 24.59 7.21
C ALA A 84 15.48 23.73 8.49
N SER A 85 15.33 22.40 8.38
CA SER A 85 15.14 21.53 9.54
C SER A 85 16.38 20.73 10.01
N TYR A 86 17.50 20.72 9.27
CA TYR A 86 18.65 19.84 9.58
C TYR A 86 19.17 19.97 11.03
N ARG A 87 19.17 21.19 11.59
CA ARG A 87 19.62 21.45 12.96
C ARG A 87 18.75 20.73 14.00
N ASN A 88 17.43 20.72 13.77
CA ASN A 88 16.47 20.10 14.68
C ASN A 88 16.58 18.58 14.69
N TRP A 89 16.97 18.00 13.56
CA TRP A 89 17.15 16.55 13.42
C TRP A 89 18.55 16.07 13.81
N GLN A 90 19.48 16.98 14.09
CA GLN A 90 20.88 16.66 14.44
C GLN A 90 21.57 15.78 13.38
N ARG A 91 21.23 15.95 12.10
CA ARG A 91 21.81 15.23 10.97
C ARG A 91 22.64 16.18 10.08
N PRO A 92 23.75 15.70 9.47
CA PRO A 92 24.54 16.47 8.51
C PRO A 92 23.69 16.93 7.31
N LYS A 93 24.00 18.11 6.75
CA LYS A 93 23.28 18.64 5.60
C LYS A 93 23.49 17.78 4.36
N GLU A 94 24.73 17.37 4.15
CA GLU A 94 25.19 16.62 3.00
C GLU A 94 24.50 15.25 2.94
N GLU A 95 24.29 14.63 4.10
CA GLU A 95 23.55 13.37 4.23
C GLU A 95 22.08 13.53 3.83
N LEU A 96 21.41 14.57 4.33
CA LEU A 96 20.01 14.83 4.03
C LEU A 96 19.78 15.27 2.58
N GLU A 97 20.69 16.10 2.05
CA GLU A 97 20.67 16.53 0.65
C GLU A 97 20.79 15.33 -0.28
N GLU A 98 21.75 14.44 -0.01
CA GLU A 98 21.96 13.22 -0.79
C GLU A 98 20.78 12.24 -0.66
N GLU A 99 20.20 12.11 0.54
CA GLU A 99 19.01 11.29 0.77
C GLU A 99 17.82 11.81 -0.05
N GLN A 100 17.56 13.12 -0.02
CA GLN A 100 16.47 13.72 -0.81
C GLN A 100 16.73 13.59 -2.31
N ARG A 101 17.98 13.81 -2.76
CA ARG A 101 18.37 13.66 -4.17
C ARG A 101 18.07 12.24 -4.69
N LYS A 102 18.46 11.20 -3.95
CA LYS A 102 18.18 9.80 -4.33
C LYS A 102 16.69 9.51 -4.42
N ILE A 103 15.90 10.01 -3.47
CA ILE A 103 14.43 9.85 -3.49
C ILE A 103 13.85 10.47 -4.76
N GLU A 104 14.27 11.69 -5.10
CA GLU A 104 13.78 12.40 -6.28
C GLU A 104 14.22 11.73 -7.59
N GLU A 105 15.41 11.16 -7.65
CA GLU A 105 15.88 10.39 -8.81
C GLU A 105 15.03 9.14 -9.04
N VAL A 106 14.79 8.35 -7.99
CA VAL A 106 13.92 7.17 -8.07
C VAL A 106 12.49 7.57 -8.45
N ALA A 107 11.95 8.62 -7.82
CA ALA A 107 10.61 9.14 -8.15
C ALA A 107 10.51 9.56 -9.62
N LYS A 108 11.53 10.26 -10.15
CA LYS A 108 11.59 10.67 -11.56
C LYS A 108 11.62 9.47 -12.50
N LEU A 109 12.41 8.43 -12.18
CA LEU A 109 12.47 7.19 -12.96
C LEU A 109 11.13 6.43 -12.95
N LEU A 110 10.39 6.52 -11.84
CA LEU A 110 9.03 5.97 -11.71
C LEU A 110 7.95 6.89 -12.30
N CYS A 111 8.35 7.99 -12.96
CA CYS A 111 7.46 8.98 -13.56
C CYS A 111 6.51 9.63 -12.56
N TRP A 112 6.97 9.84 -11.34
CA TRP A 112 6.28 10.62 -10.34
C TRP A 112 6.65 12.08 -10.48
N GLU A 113 5.66 12.94 -10.33
CA GLU A 113 5.83 14.39 -10.36
C GLU A 113 5.64 14.94 -8.95
N LYS A 114 6.58 15.75 -8.47
CA LYS A 114 6.43 16.43 -7.19
C LYS A 114 5.43 17.59 -7.35
N LYS A 115 4.27 17.47 -6.70
CA LYS A 115 3.18 18.46 -6.78
C LYS A 115 3.30 19.56 -5.74
N SER A 116 3.87 19.27 -4.59
CA SER A 116 4.05 20.22 -3.51
C SER A 116 5.20 19.80 -2.61
N GLU A 117 5.91 20.79 -2.08
CA GLU A 117 6.86 20.66 -0.98
C GLU A 117 6.67 21.87 -0.07
N GLU A 118 6.14 21.65 1.12
CA GLU A 118 5.86 22.69 2.10
C GLU A 118 6.16 22.18 3.51
N ALA A 119 6.82 23.02 4.32
CA ALA A 119 7.34 22.62 5.63
C ALA A 119 8.13 21.30 5.51
N GLU A 120 7.82 20.26 6.29
CA GLU A 120 8.52 18.97 6.22
C GLU A 120 7.74 17.95 5.36
N ILE A 121 6.81 18.39 4.50
CA ILE A 121 5.92 17.54 3.71
C ILE A 121 6.23 17.69 2.23
N ALA A 122 6.39 16.56 1.54
CA ALA A 122 6.42 16.52 0.09
C ALA A 122 5.35 15.56 -0.46
N ILE A 123 4.71 15.98 -1.54
CA ILE A 123 3.63 15.25 -2.21
C ILE A 123 4.06 14.97 -3.65
N TRP A 124 4.11 13.70 -4.01
CA TRP A 124 4.29 13.25 -5.38
C TRP A 124 3.01 12.64 -5.92
N GLN A 125 2.80 12.77 -7.22
CA GLN A 125 1.73 12.12 -7.95
C GLN A 125 2.32 11.21 -9.03
N LYS A 126 1.91 9.94 -9.02
CA LYS A 126 2.23 8.98 -10.07
C LYS A 126 1.49 9.39 -11.35
N THR A 127 2.18 9.41 -12.50
CA THR A 127 1.56 9.77 -13.77
C THR A 127 0.36 8.87 -14.13
N MET A 128 -0.63 9.45 -14.79
CA MET A 128 -1.72 8.72 -15.44
C MET A 128 -1.29 8.15 -16.81
N ASP A 129 -0.30 8.77 -17.44
CA ASP A 129 0.24 8.33 -18.73
C ASP A 129 1.28 7.22 -18.53
N THR A 130 0.76 6.00 -18.38
CA THR A 130 1.59 4.81 -18.19
C THR A 130 2.37 4.41 -19.45
N GLU A 131 1.94 4.85 -20.64
CA GLU A 131 2.58 4.46 -21.90
C GLU A 131 3.83 5.30 -22.15
N SER A 132 3.72 6.63 -22.08
CA SER A 132 4.88 7.53 -22.17
C SER A 132 5.88 7.27 -21.04
N CYS A 133 5.39 7.00 -19.82
CA CYS A 133 6.25 6.63 -18.71
C CYS A 133 7.10 5.40 -19.04
N ARG A 134 6.47 4.37 -19.60
CA ARG A 134 7.14 3.13 -19.93
C ARG A 134 8.23 3.33 -20.97
N SER A 135 7.96 4.08 -22.04
CA SER A 135 8.98 4.38 -23.06
C SER A 135 10.22 5.04 -22.43
N ARG A 136 10.01 6.00 -21.52
CA ARG A 136 11.12 6.65 -20.80
C ARG A 136 11.89 5.69 -19.88
N GLN A 137 11.20 4.75 -19.24
CA GLN A 137 11.85 3.73 -18.40
C GLN A 137 12.70 2.77 -19.24
N GLU A 138 12.19 2.35 -20.40
CA GLU A 138 12.93 1.51 -21.34
C GLU A 138 14.17 2.25 -21.89
N GLU A 139 14.04 3.53 -22.25
CA GLU A 139 15.16 4.39 -22.68
C GLU A 139 16.21 4.61 -21.58
N SER A 140 15.78 4.70 -20.32
CA SER A 140 16.67 4.87 -19.16
C SER A 140 17.39 3.59 -18.75
N GLY A 141 17.13 2.46 -19.42
CA GLY A 141 17.73 1.16 -19.11
C GLY A 141 17.22 0.56 -17.79
N MET A 142 16.01 0.92 -17.36
CA MET A 142 15.44 0.42 -16.10
C MET A 142 15.10 -1.07 -16.19
N ASN A 143 15.39 -1.83 -15.13
CA ASN A 143 15.06 -3.24 -15.08
C ASN A 143 13.56 -3.46 -14.85
N PHE A 144 12.97 -4.40 -15.58
CA PHE A 144 11.58 -4.80 -15.40
C PHE A 144 11.48 -6.19 -14.79
N CYS A 145 10.49 -6.41 -13.93
CA CYS A 145 10.31 -7.71 -13.29
C CYS A 145 9.79 -8.75 -14.29
N GLU A 146 10.37 -9.96 -14.28
CA GLU A 146 10.01 -11.06 -15.20
C GLU A 146 8.68 -11.77 -14.87
N THR A 147 8.01 -11.39 -13.78
CA THR A 147 6.81 -12.07 -13.32
C THR A 147 5.63 -11.90 -14.28
N THR A 148 4.99 -13.02 -14.64
CA THR A 148 3.73 -13.04 -15.39
C THR A 148 2.52 -12.67 -14.53
N ASN A 149 2.64 -12.78 -13.20
CA ASN A 149 1.59 -12.41 -12.25
C ASN A 149 2.10 -11.35 -11.27
N VAL A 150 1.78 -10.09 -11.56
CA VAL A 150 2.10 -8.91 -10.74
C VAL A 150 1.43 -8.90 -9.36
N ASN A 151 0.48 -9.80 -9.13
CA ASN A 151 -0.24 -9.94 -7.86
C ASN A 151 0.21 -11.17 -7.05
N ASP A 152 1.14 -12.00 -7.57
CA ASP A 152 1.80 -13.03 -6.77
C ASP A 152 2.85 -12.38 -5.86
N VAL A 153 2.40 -11.90 -4.70
CA VAL A 153 3.22 -11.11 -3.76
C VAL A 153 3.52 -11.85 -2.45
N TRP A 154 2.85 -12.98 -2.22
CA TRP A 154 2.87 -13.65 -0.92
C TRP A 154 4.22 -14.31 -0.64
N TYR A 155 4.87 -13.89 0.46
CA TYR A 155 6.23 -14.30 0.84
C TYR A 155 7.27 -14.14 -0.29
N LYS A 156 7.02 -13.22 -1.24
CA LYS A 156 7.98 -12.91 -2.30
C LYS A 156 8.93 -11.84 -1.83
N LYS A 157 10.21 -12.00 -2.17
CA LYS A 157 11.20 -10.96 -1.91
C LYS A 157 10.89 -9.73 -2.77
N MET A 158 11.15 -8.55 -2.23
CA MET A 158 11.21 -7.35 -3.05
C MET A 158 12.40 -7.45 -4.01
N GLU A 159 12.27 -6.81 -5.16
CA GLU A 159 13.23 -6.85 -6.26
C GLU A 159 13.45 -5.42 -6.75
N ALA A 160 14.69 -5.07 -7.11
CA ALA A 160 15.03 -3.77 -7.71
C ALA A 160 14.65 -3.76 -9.21
N CYS A 161 13.36 -3.98 -9.49
CA CYS A 161 12.80 -3.99 -10.83
C CYS A 161 11.40 -3.34 -10.83
N VAL A 162 11.07 -2.63 -11.91
CA VAL A 162 9.76 -1.99 -12.05
C VAL A 162 8.73 -3.04 -12.47
N THR A 163 7.62 -3.08 -11.73
CA THR A 163 6.48 -3.93 -12.08
C THR A 163 5.63 -3.26 -13.15
N ARG A 164 5.32 -3.97 -14.23
CA ARG A 164 4.46 -3.44 -15.29
C ARG A 164 3.07 -3.13 -14.73
N THR A 165 2.63 -1.88 -14.88
CA THR A 165 1.29 -1.48 -14.45
C THR A 165 0.26 -2.24 -15.29
N PRO A 166 -0.64 -3.04 -14.69
CA PRO A 166 -1.66 -3.75 -15.44
C PRO A 166 -2.66 -2.74 -16.03
N LYS A 167 -3.00 -2.89 -17.32
CA LYS A 167 -4.09 -2.14 -17.97
C LYS A 167 -5.44 -2.65 -17.43
N VAL A 168 -5.80 -2.26 -16.22
CA VAL A 168 -7.14 -2.51 -15.68
C VAL A 168 -8.04 -1.38 -16.16
N SER A 169 -8.79 -1.64 -17.22
CA SER A 169 -9.84 -0.74 -17.69
C SER A 169 -11.06 -0.83 -16.76
N GLY A 170 -11.65 0.31 -16.42
CA GLY A 170 -12.89 0.41 -15.66
C GLY A 170 -12.86 1.50 -14.61
N GLU A 171 -13.96 2.23 -14.51
CA GLU A 171 -14.14 3.29 -13.52
C GLU A 171 -14.35 2.69 -12.13
N LEU A 172 -13.64 3.23 -11.14
CA LEU A 172 -13.86 2.86 -9.74
C LEU A 172 -14.99 3.72 -9.18
N LYS A 173 -15.93 3.08 -8.49
CA LYS A 173 -16.89 3.83 -7.68
C LYS A 173 -16.17 4.70 -6.65
N PRO A 174 -16.70 5.87 -6.27
CA PRO A 174 -16.13 6.67 -5.20
C PRO A 174 -16.27 5.95 -3.85
N PHE A 175 -15.42 6.29 -2.89
CA PHE A 175 -15.63 5.88 -1.51
C PHE A 175 -16.88 6.60 -0.95
N PRO A 176 -17.76 5.95 -0.17
CA PRO A 176 -17.63 4.61 0.42
C PRO A 176 -18.19 3.45 -0.42
N GLU A 177 -18.92 3.73 -1.51
CA GLU A 177 -19.54 2.69 -2.35
C GLU A 177 -18.53 1.69 -2.91
N ARG A 178 -17.32 2.18 -3.24
CA ARG A 178 -16.17 1.39 -3.70
C ARG A 178 -15.94 0.12 -2.89
N LEU A 179 -16.16 0.18 -1.59
CA LEU A 179 -15.91 -0.93 -0.69
C LEU A 179 -16.72 -2.17 -1.07
N PHE A 180 -17.98 -1.97 -1.44
CA PHE A 180 -18.89 -3.08 -1.71
C PHE A 180 -19.03 -3.36 -3.20
N ALA A 181 -18.53 -2.47 -4.06
CA ALA A 181 -18.58 -2.62 -5.49
C ALA A 181 -17.56 -3.65 -5.96
N THR A 182 -17.96 -4.50 -6.91
CA THR A 182 -17.03 -5.45 -7.53
C THR A 182 -15.92 -4.69 -8.26
N PRO A 183 -14.64 -4.90 -7.91
CA PRO A 183 -13.52 -4.25 -8.58
C PRO A 183 -13.46 -4.60 -10.07
N PRO A 184 -13.08 -3.66 -10.96
CA PRO A 184 -12.98 -3.92 -12.39
C PRO A 184 -12.10 -5.12 -12.75
N ARG A 185 -11.04 -5.38 -11.98
CA ARG A 185 -10.17 -6.56 -12.19
C ARG A 185 -10.89 -7.90 -12.00
N ILE A 186 -11.86 -7.97 -11.09
CA ILE A 186 -12.67 -9.18 -10.86
C ILE A 186 -13.73 -9.26 -11.97
N ALA A 187 -14.40 -8.13 -12.27
CA ALA A 187 -15.39 -8.07 -13.34
C ALA A 187 -14.82 -8.46 -14.72
N ASN A 188 -13.57 -8.10 -14.99
CA ASN A 188 -12.87 -8.42 -16.24
C ASN A 188 -12.21 -9.81 -16.23
N GLY A 189 -12.39 -10.62 -15.18
CA GLY A 189 -11.81 -11.97 -15.09
C GLY A 189 -10.29 -12.03 -14.94
N ALA A 190 -9.64 -10.92 -14.54
CA ALA A 190 -8.18 -10.84 -14.40
C ALA A 190 -7.65 -11.51 -13.11
N VAL A 191 -8.55 -12.01 -12.24
CA VAL A 191 -8.20 -12.70 -11.00
C VAL A 191 -8.62 -14.16 -11.13
N PRO A 192 -7.68 -15.09 -11.39
CA PRO A 192 -7.99 -16.51 -11.50
C PRO A 192 -8.69 -17.05 -10.25
N GLY A 193 -9.78 -17.79 -10.43
CA GLY A 193 -10.53 -18.41 -9.34
C GLY A 193 -11.51 -17.50 -8.60
N VAL A 194 -11.65 -16.23 -9.00
CA VAL A 194 -12.59 -15.28 -8.38
C VAL A 194 -13.58 -14.75 -9.41
N SER A 195 -14.86 -15.09 -9.24
CA SER A 195 -15.95 -14.54 -10.05
C SER A 195 -16.65 -13.38 -9.35
N VAL A 196 -17.47 -12.64 -10.11
CA VAL A 196 -18.30 -11.55 -9.58
C VAL A 196 -19.27 -12.07 -8.51
N GLU A 197 -19.89 -13.23 -8.77
CA GLU A 197 -20.84 -13.88 -7.87
C GLU A 197 -20.14 -14.26 -6.57
N THR A 198 -18.96 -14.86 -6.68
CA THR A 198 -18.15 -15.27 -5.53
C THR A 198 -17.75 -14.08 -4.65
N PHE A 199 -17.38 -12.96 -5.27
CA PHE A 199 -17.10 -11.71 -4.56
C PHE A 199 -18.34 -11.17 -3.84
N VAL A 200 -19.49 -11.12 -4.52
CA VAL A 200 -20.75 -10.62 -3.93
C VAL A 200 -21.20 -11.49 -2.75
N GLU A 201 -21.09 -12.81 -2.87
CA GLU A 201 -21.38 -13.73 -1.77
C GLU A 201 -20.51 -13.49 -0.55
N ASP A 202 -19.20 -13.30 -0.75
CA ASP A 202 -18.28 -13.00 0.34
C ASP A 202 -18.61 -11.67 1.02
N ASN A 203 -18.90 -10.67 0.21
CA ASN A 203 -19.28 -9.36 0.67
C ASN A 203 -20.53 -9.41 1.57
N ASN A 204 -21.50 -10.26 1.21
CA ASN A 204 -22.69 -10.52 2.01
C ASN A 204 -22.38 -11.29 3.30
N LYS A 205 -21.48 -12.28 3.26
CA LYS A 205 -21.02 -13.02 4.46
C LYS A 205 -20.34 -12.08 5.45
N TRP A 206 -19.45 -11.22 5.00
CA TRP A 206 -18.78 -10.24 5.84
C TRP A 206 -19.72 -9.20 6.44
N LYS A 207 -20.69 -8.68 5.67
CA LYS A 207 -21.74 -7.80 6.21
C LYS A 207 -22.47 -8.47 7.39
N ARG A 208 -22.79 -9.77 7.28
CA ARG A 208 -23.43 -10.53 8.36
C ARG A 208 -22.51 -10.65 9.59
N HIS A 209 -21.23 -11.00 9.40
CA HIS A 209 -20.27 -11.13 10.49
C HIS A 209 -20.06 -9.80 11.21
N VAL A 210 -19.79 -8.72 10.48
CA VAL A 210 -19.63 -7.38 11.05
C VAL A 210 -20.86 -6.97 11.86
N ASN A 211 -22.07 -7.21 11.32
CA ASN A 211 -23.31 -6.90 12.04
C ASN A 211 -23.48 -7.76 13.31
N ALA A 212 -23.03 -9.01 13.30
CA ALA A 212 -23.03 -9.85 14.50
C ALA A 212 -22.05 -9.31 15.55
N TYR A 213 -20.82 -8.95 15.17
CA TYR A 213 -19.84 -8.36 16.08
C TYR A 213 -20.31 -7.04 16.68
N LYS A 214 -20.97 -6.18 15.90
CA LYS A 214 -21.56 -4.92 16.38
C LYS A 214 -22.60 -5.12 17.48
N LYS A 215 -23.36 -6.22 17.44
CA LYS A 215 -24.34 -6.54 18.49
C LYS A 215 -23.68 -6.94 19.81
N ILE A 216 -22.50 -7.53 19.75
CA ILE A 216 -21.73 -8.01 20.92
C ILE A 216 -20.89 -6.88 21.50
N ASN A 217 -20.27 -6.07 20.65
CA ASN A 217 -19.41 -4.96 21.04
C ASN A 217 -19.98 -3.63 20.52
N SER A 218 -20.71 -2.94 21.40
CA SER A 218 -21.34 -1.63 21.09
C SER A 218 -20.33 -0.53 20.77
N LEU A 219 -19.05 -0.69 21.15
CA LEU A 219 -17.99 0.23 20.77
C LEU A 219 -17.81 0.29 19.24
N LEU A 220 -18.08 -0.83 18.54
CA LEU A 220 -18.03 -0.91 17.07
C LEU A 220 -19.13 -0.08 16.37
N ASP A 221 -20.07 0.50 17.12
CA ASP A 221 -21.15 1.33 16.57
C ASP A 221 -20.99 2.83 16.93
N THR A 222 -20.25 3.15 18.00
CA THR A 222 -20.03 4.53 18.48
C THR A 222 -18.77 5.18 17.90
N ALA A 223 -17.67 4.45 17.73
CA ALA A 223 -16.40 5.00 17.19
C ALA A 223 -16.07 4.53 15.75
N TYR A 224 -16.69 3.44 15.27
CA TYR A 224 -16.24 2.69 14.09
C TYR A 224 -17.11 2.86 12.83
N LYS A 225 -17.98 3.88 12.78
CA LYS A 225 -18.85 4.17 11.62
C LYS A 225 -18.10 4.39 10.28
N LYS A 226 -16.78 4.59 10.31
CA LYS A 226 -15.92 4.74 9.12
C LYS A 226 -15.08 3.49 8.76
N ILE A 227 -15.13 2.42 9.58
CA ILE A 227 -14.00 1.48 9.72
C ILE A 227 -14.37 0.03 9.40
N ALA A 228 -15.58 -0.40 9.78
CA ALA A 228 -16.12 -1.69 9.36
C ALA A 228 -15.96 -1.97 7.85
N PRO A 229 -16.02 -0.95 6.97
CA PRO A 229 -15.60 -1.06 5.59
C PRO A 229 -14.24 -1.71 5.38
N THR A 230 -13.20 -1.16 5.98
CA THR A 230 -11.83 -1.46 5.58
C THR A 230 -11.31 -2.78 6.15
N ILE A 231 -11.94 -3.34 7.18
CA ILE A 231 -11.71 -4.74 7.59
C ILE A 231 -12.14 -5.67 6.46
N GLN A 232 -13.19 -5.32 5.72
CA GLN A 232 -13.64 -6.07 4.55
C GLN A 232 -12.65 -5.94 3.40
N ASP A 233 -12.08 -4.76 3.11
CA ASP A 233 -10.99 -4.64 2.13
C ASP A 233 -9.70 -5.37 2.58
N LEU A 234 -9.37 -5.31 3.86
CA LEU A 234 -8.24 -6.03 4.47
C LEU A 234 -8.41 -7.52 4.30
N VAL A 235 -9.58 -8.04 4.64
CA VAL A 235 -9.82 -9.46 4.72
C VAL A 235 -10.23 -10.02 3.36
N VAL A 236 -10.92 -9.27 2.50
CA VAL A 236 -11.10 -9.66 1.10
C VAL A 236 -9.75 -9.74 0.39
N ASN A 237 -8.80 -8.83 0.66
CA ASN A 237 -7.44 -8.96 0.09
C ASN A 237 -6.56 -10.01 0.82
N LEU A 238 -6.69 -10.20 2.15
CA LEU A 238 -5.85 -11.12 2.94
C LEU A 238 -6.39 -12.56 3.06
N THR A 239 -7.69 -12.77 3.30
CA THR A 239 -8.28 -14.12 3.40
C THR A 239 -8.60 -14.78 2.06
N TRP A 240 -8.76 -14.04 0.97
CA TRP A 240 -8.98 -14.68 -0.34
C TRP A 240 -7.71 -15.27 -0.94
N VAL A 241 -6.55 -14.68 -0.64
CA VAL A 241 -5.26 -15.26 -1.01
C VAL A 241 -4.94 -16.51 -0.16
N GLN A 242 -5.51 -16.64 1.05
CA GLN A 242 -5.34 -17.83 1.91
C GLN A 242 -6.19 -19.04 1.49
N ARG A 243 -7.32 -18.88 0.80
CA ARG A 243 -8.25 -20.00 0.56
C ARG A 243 -7.81 -21.05 -0.48
N HIS A 244 -6.74 -20.80 -1.23
CA HIS A 244 -6.21 -21.77 -2.20
C HIS A 244 -4.91 -22.49 -1.77
N LYS A 245 -4.45 -22.28 -0.54
CA LYS A 245 -3.47 -23.17 0.10
C LYS A 245 -3.91 -23.39 1.54
N THR A 246 -4.53 -24.54 1.77
CA THR A 246 -4.83 -25.18 3.07
C THR A 246 -4.15 -24.51 4.26
N CYS A 247 -4.93 -23.83 5.09
CA CYS A 247 -4.54 -23.52 6.46
C CYS A 247 -5.71 -23.81 7.39
N THR A 248 -5.79 -25.08 7.80
CA THR A 248 -6.32 -25.47 9.09
C THR A 248 -5.52 -24.71 10.14
N ILE A 249 -6.08 -23.64 10.70
CA ILE A 249 -5.56 -23.05 11.94
C ILE A 249 -5.93 -24.05 13.04
N SER A 250 -5.01 -24.97 13.31
CA SER A 250 -5.06 -25.87 14.46
C SER A 250 -4.86 -25.04 15.73
N SER A 251 -5.83 -25.11 16.62
CA SER A 251 -5.91 -24.43 17.91
C SER A 251 -4.97 -25.01 18.98
N HIS A 252 -3.74 -25.40 18.61
CA HIS A 252 -2.81 -26.09 19.53
C HIS A 252 -1.49 -25.36 19.81
N GLN A 253 -1.40 -24.07 19.48
CA GLN A 253 -0.18 -23.29 19.78
C GLN A 253 -0.46 -21.97 20.50
N TRP A 254 -1.44 -22.01 21.42
CA TRP A 254 -1.60 -21.02 22.48
C TRP A 254 -1.55 -21.75 23.83
N ARG A 255 -0.36 -22.22 24.20
CA ARG A 255 0.10 -22.42 25.58
C ARG A 255 1.59 -22.12 25.63
#